data_AF-A0A2K2VL80-F1
#
_entry.id   AF-A0A2K2VL80-F1
#
_cell.length_a   1.000
_cell.length_b   1.000
_cell.length_c   1.000
_cell.angle_alpha   90.00
_cell.angle_beta   90.00
_cell.angle_gamma   90.00
#
_symmetry.space_group_name_H-M   'P 1'
#
loop_
_entity.id
_entity.type
_entity.pdbx_description
1 polymer ?
#
loop_
_entity_poly.entity_id
_entity_poly.type
_entity_poly.pdbx_seq_one_letter_code
_entity_poly.pdbx_strand_id
1 'polypeptide(L)'
;MYVKSPLNYTGGKFKLLNQIIPLFPKKIYIFCDIFAGGCNIGINIKANKIICNDINKEIIELFNYFKITNIEEILSELESTIYENNLSNSSKYGYEFYGCNSADGLSKYNKEFYTSLKNKYNLTNSIFFPLLLFIKILKRSNQKVFIKIY
;
A
#
# COMPACT_ATOMS: atom_id res chain seq x y z
N MET A 1 14.53 11.77 9.44
CA MET A 1 14.30 10.52 8.70
C MET A 1 12.97 10.64 7.96
N TYR A 2 12.89 10.18 6.71
CA TYR A 2 11.66 10.25 5.92
C TYR A 2 10.86 8.95 6.00
N VAL A 3 9.54 9.07 5.97
CA VAL A 3 8.58 7.96 5.95
C VAL A 3 8.33 7.56 4.51
N LYS A 4 8.54 6.28 4.19
CA LYS A 4 8.26 5.74 2.86
C LYS A 4 6.78 5.34 2.78
N SER A 5 6.15 5.65 1.66
CA SER A 5 4.82 5.13 1.35
C SER A 5 4.77 3.60 1.46
N PRO A 6 3.69 3.02 2.01
CA PRO A 6 3.48 1.58 2.00
C PRO A 6 3.20 1.04 0.58
N LEU A 7 2.93 1.92 -0.40
CA LEU A 7 2.65 1.56 -1.77
C LEU A 7 3.93 1.58 -2.63
N ASN A 8 4.16 0.50 -3.39
CA ASN A 8 5.14 0.55 -4.48
C ASN A 8 4.51 1.19 -5.72
N TYR A 9 4.38 2.52 -5.67
CA TYR A 9 3.79 3.31 -6.75
C TYR A 9 4.87 3.73 -7.76
N THR A 10 4.61 3.54 -9.05
CA THR A 10 5.53 3.94 -10.12
C THR A 10 5.89 5.42 -10.00
N GLY A 11 7.18 5.74 -10.13
CA GLY A 11 7.66 7.12 -9.99
C GLY A 11 7.76 7.61 -8.54
N GLY A 12 7.70 6.73 -7.55
CA GLY A 12 7.85 7.07 -6.13
C GLY A 12 9.12 7.88 -5.86
N LYS A 13 8.95 9.19 -5.59
CA LYS A 13 10.05 10.16 -5.39
C LYS A 13 10.77 10.02 -4.04
N PHE A 14 10.66 8.88 -3.37
CA PHE A 14 11.23 8.66 -2.03
C PHE A 14 12.75 8.89 -1.99
N LYS A 15 13.49 8.35 -2.97
CA LYS A 15 14.96 8.54 -3.07
C LYS A 15 15.36 10.00 -3.29
N LEU A 16 14.45 10.83 -3.81
CA LEU A 16 14.70 12.24 -4.13
C LEU A 16 14.30 13.18 -2.98
N LEU A 17 13.70 12.68 -1.89
CA LEU A 17 13.20 13.53 -0.81
C LEU A 17 14.30 14.37 -0.16
N ASN A 18 15.50 13.81 0.02
CA ASN A 18 16.65 14.55 0.56
C ASN A 18 17.06 15.74 -0.32
N GLN A 19 16.77 15.70 -1.62
CA GLN A 19 17.10 16.76 -2.56
C GLN A 19 15.95 17.77 -2.69
N ILE A 20 14.70 17.29 -2.69
CA ILE A 20 13.52 18.11 -2.93
C ILE A 20 13.11 18.88 -1.68
N ILE A 21 13.08 18.23 -0.51
CA ILE A 21 12.52 18.83 0.72
C ILE A 21 13.29 20.08 1.17
N PRO A 22 14.64 20.12 1.13
CA PRO A 22 15.39 21.32 1.48
C PRO A 22 15.11 22.55 0.60
N LEU A 23 14.55 22.36 -0.59
CA LEU A 23 14.21 23.45 -1.52
C LEU A 23 12.87 24.12 -1.18
N PHE A 24 12.06 23.51 -0.32
CA PHE A 24 10.80 24.11 0.11
C PHE A 24 11.01 25.20 1.17
N PRO A 25 10.10 26.19 1.25
CA PRO A 25 10.11 27.18 2.32
C PRO A 25 10.04 26.52 3.70
N LYS A 26 10.70 27.13 4.70
CA LYS A 26 10.70 26.63 6.10
C LYS A 26 9.33 26.70 6.77
N LYS A 27 8.47 27.62 6.33
CA LYS A 27 7.11 27.82 6.84
C LYS A 27 6.13 27.72 5.68
N ILE A 28 5.26 26.73 5.73
CA ILE A 28 4.25 26.48 4.70
C ILE A 28 2.90 26.45 5.39
N TYR A 29 2.01 27.35 5.00
CA TYR A 29 0.64 27.34 5.51
C TYR A 29 -0.16 26.23 4.84
N ILE A 30 -0.16 26.17 3.50
CA ILE A 30 -0.81 25.11 2.72
C ILE A 30 0.21 24.53 1.74
N PHE A 31 0.41 23.21 1.81
CA PHE A 31 1.14 22.44 0.82
C PHE A 31 0.16 21.67 -0.05
N CYS A 32 0.31 21.74 -1.37
CA CYS A 32 -0.52 21.03 -2.33
C CYS A 32 0.34 20.08 -3.16
N ASP A 33 0.16 18.77 -2.98
CA ASP A 33 0.70 17.72 -3.84
C ASP A 33 -0.35 17.33 -4.88
N ILE A 34 -0.32 17.99 -6.04
CA ILE A 34 -1.38 17.87 -7.06
C ILE A 34 -1.33 16.56 -7.86
N PHE A 35 -0.21 15.83 -7.78
CA PHE A 35 0.03 14.52 -8.40
C PHE A 35 0.63 13.58 -7.36
N ALA A 36 -0.11 13.38 -6.26
CA ALA A 36 0.41 12.78 -5.04
C ALA A 36 0.91 11.34 -5.26
N GLY A 37 0.27 10.58 -6.15
CA GLY A 37 0.57 9.16 -6.38
C GLY A 37 0.60 8.39 -5.06
N GLY A 38 1.75 7.78 -4.74
CA GLY A 38 1.96 7.10 -3.47
C GLY A 38 2.11 8.02 -2.24
N CYS A 39 1.89 9.33 -2.34
CA CYS A 39 1.95 10.30 -1.24
C CYS A 39 3.33 10.41 -0.54
N ASN A 40 4.42 10.08 -1.24
CA ASN A 40 5.78 10.11 -0.66
C ASN A 40 6.26 11.53 -0.34
N ILE A 41 5.82 12.57 -1.07
CA ILE A 41 6.19 13.96 -0.76
C ILE A 41 5.28 14.49 0.34
N GLY A 42 3.96 14.47 0.12
CA GLY A 42 2.96 14.98 1.07
C GLY A 42 3.19 14.54 2.53
N ILE A 43 3.43 13.24 2.79
CA ILE A 43 3.62 12.72 4.15
C ILE A 43 4.92 13.21 4.83
N ASN A 44 5.90 13.69 4.05
CA ASN A 44 7.21 14.13 4.55
C ASN A 44 7.36 15.66 4.61
N ILE A 45 6.33 16.41 4.25
CA ILE A 45 6.32 17.87 4.34
C ILE A 45 5.75 18.33 5.67
N LYS A 46 6.34 19.40 6.23
CA LYS A 46 5.78 20.12 7.38
C LYS A 46 5.02 21.35 6.89
N ALA A 47 3.70 21.36 7.07
CA ALA A 47 2.82 22.48 6.75
C ALA A 47 1.62 22.50 7.71
N ASN A 48 0.93 23.65 7.86
CA ASN A 48 -0.30 23.72 8.65
C ASN A 48 -1.43 22.89 8.02
N LYS A 49 -1.48 22.84 6.69
CA LYS A 49 -2.41 22.02 5.91
C LYS A 49 -1.68 21.37 4.75
N ILE A 50 -1.95 20.09 4.54
CA ILE A 50 -1.41 19.30 3.43
C ILE A 50 -2.61 18.79 2.61
N ILE A 51 -2.59 19.06 1.31
CA ILE A 51 -3.60 18.61 0.36
C ILE A 51 -2.90 17.70 -0.64
N CYS A 52 -3.26 16.42 -0.64
CA CYS A 52 -2.77 15.45 -1.60
C CYS A 52 -3.90 15.12 -2.56
N ASN A 53 -3.70 15.43 -3.84
CA ASN A 53 -4.64 15.19 -4.91
C ASN A 53 -4.02 14.21 -5.93
N ASP A 54 -4.84 13.31 -6.44
CA ASP A 54 -4.48 12.44 -7.55
C ASP A 54 -5.73 12.12 -8.38
N ILE A 55 -5.55 11.85 -9.67
CA ILE A 55 -6.65 11.42 -10.54
C ILE A 55 -7.13 10.00 -10.19
N ASN A 56 -6.25 9.19 -9.59
CA ASN A 56 -6.57 7.84 -9.15
C ASN A 56 -7.33 7.88 -7.83
N LYS A 57 -8.67 7.90 -7.92
CA LYS A 57 -9.58 7.93 -6.77
C LYS A 57 -9.36 6.75 -5.81
N GLU A 58 -9.09 5.55 -6.33
CA GLU A 58 -8.89 4.34 -5.50
C GLU A 58 -7.69 4.52 -4.54
N ILE A 59 -6.62 5.18 -5.00
CA ILE A 59 -5.43 5.47 -4.18
C ILE A 59 -5.74 6.52 -3.10
N ILE A 60 -6.50 7.56 -3.45
CA ILE A 60 -6.91 8.59 -2.50
C ILE A 60 -7.82 7.99 -1.42
N GLU A 61 -8.77 7.14 -1.80
CA GLU A 61 -9.64 6.40 -0.89
C GLU A 61 -8.83 5.50 0.05
N LEU A 62 -7.82 4.80 -0.46
CA LEU A 62 -6.92 3.98 0.35
C LEU A 62 -6.17 4.80 1.41
N PHE A 63 -5.61 5.96 1.02
CA PHE A 63 -4.93 6.83 1.99
C PHE A 63 -5.90 7.46 3.00
N ASN A 64 -7.13 7.79 2.59
CA ASN A 64 -8.15 8.27 3.51
C ASN A 64 -8.56 7.20 4.52
N TYR A 65 -8.69 5.95 4.09
CA TYR A 65 -8.93 4.81 4.97
C TYR A 65 -7.77 4.64 5.98
N PHE A 66 -6.51 4.61 5.51
CA PHE A 66 -5.35 4.55 6.41
C PHE A 66 -5.26 5.72 7.41
N LYS A 67 -5.82 6.88 7.08
CA LYS A 67 -5.80 8.07 7.94
C LYS A 67 -6.78 7.95 9.11
N ILE A 68 -7.90 7.24 8.92
CA ILE A 68 -8.98 7.15 9.93
C ILE A 68 -8.99 5.81 10.67
N THR A 69 -8.30 4.80 10.15
CA THR A 69 -8.23 3.46 10.73
C THR A 69 -6.90 3.26 11.47
N ASN A 70 -6.95 2.69 12.67
CA ASN A 70 -5.74 2.36 13.42
C ASN A 70 -4.98 1.18 12.78
N ILE A 71 -3.68 1.07 13.06
CA ILE A 71 -2.83 0.08 12.40
C ILE A 71 -3.21 -1.36 12.77
N GLU A 72 -3.65 -1.59 14.01
CA GLU A 72 -4.05 -2.90 14.51
C GLU A 72 -5.27 -3.45 13.77
N GLU A 73 -6.26 -2.60 13.52
CA GLU A 73 -7.47 -2.90 12.76
C GLU A 73 -7.14 -3.16 11.29
N ILE A 74 -6.28 -2.33 10.67
CA ILE A 74 -5.80 -2.57 9.30
C ILE A 74 -5.11 -3.94 9.19
N LEU A 75 -4.25 -4.29 10.16
CA LEU A 75 -3.56 -5.57 10.15
C LEU A 75 -4.52 -6.74 10.37
N SER A 76 -5.47 -6.60 11.29
CA SER A 76 -6.51 -7.61 11.54
C SER A 76 -7.39 -7.85 10.30
N GLU A 77 -7.85 -6.78 9.64
CA GLU A 77 -8.61 -6.89 8.40
C GLU A 77 -7.78 -7.51 7.27
N LEU A 78 -6.49 -7.19 7.19
CA LEU A 78 -5.58 -7.77 6.20
C LEU A 78 -5.43 -9.28 6.42
N GLU A 79 -5.24 -9.72 7.66
CA GLU A 79 -5.15 -11.14 8.01
C GLU A 79 -6.45 -11.88 7.71
N SER A 80 -7.61 -11.32 8.07
CA SER A 80 -8.92 -11.90 7.74
C SER A 80 -9.11 -12.01 6.24
N THR A 81 -8.77 -10.95 5.50
CA THR A 81 -8.87 -10.94 4.04
C THR A 81 -7.97 -12.01 3.40
N ILE A 82 -6.74 -12.17 3.88
CA ILE A 82 -5.82 -13.20 3.40
C ILE A 82 -6.42 -14.59 3.65
N TYR A 83 -6.94 -14.83 4.86
CA TYR A 83 -7.53 -16.10 5.26
C TYR A 83 -8.80 -16.44 4.44
N GLU A 84 -9.77 -15.53 4.39
CA GLU A 84 -11.05 -15.70 3.70
C GLU A 84 -10.89 -15.96 2.20
N ASN A 85 -9.82 -15.43 1.60
CA ASN A 85 -9.56 -15.55 0.17
C ASN A 85 -8.49 -16.60 -0.16
N ASN A 86 -8.12 -17.44 0.82
CA ASN A 86 -7.13 -18.51 0.66
C ASN A 86 -5.79 -18.02 0.08
N LEU A 87 -5.39 -16.80 0.40
CA LEU A 87 -4.08 -16.28 0.04
C LEU A 87 -3.03 -16.82 1.00
N SER A 88 -1.80 -16.96 0.52
CA SER A 88 -0.70 -17.44 1.34
C SER A 88 -0.27 -16.41 2.39
N ASN A 89 0.00 -16.88 3.61
CA ASN A 89 0.69 -16.13 4.67
C ASN A 89 2.04 -16.79 4.98
N SER A 90 3.05 -16.50 4.17
CA SER A 90 4.38 -17.13 4.33
C SER A 90 5.14 -16.67 5.57
N SER A 91 4.80 -15.51 6.16
CA SER A 91 5.41 -15.11 7.43
C SER A 91 4.95 -16.01 8.58
N LYS A 92 3.73 -16.54 8.49
CA LYS A 92 3.18 -17.48 9.49
C LYS A 92 3.52 -18.95 9.20
N TYR A 93 3.43 -19.38 7.94
CA TYR A 93 3.51 -20.80 7.57
C TYR A 93 4.75 -21.19 6.74
N GLY A 94 5.55 -20.22 6.29
CA GLY A 94 6.69 -20.49 5.39
C GLY A 94 6.26 -20.80 3.95
N TYR A 95 7.24 -20.95 3.04
CA TYR A 95 6.97 -21.26 1.62
C TYR A 95 6.63 -22.73 1.40
N GLU A 96 7.28 -23.64 2.13
CA GLU A 96 7.14 -25.09 1.97
C GLU A 96 5.72 -25.59 2.27
N PHE A 97 5.05 -24.98 3.25
CA PHE A 97 3.64 -25.24 3.56
C PHE A 97 2.72 -25.06 2.34
N TYR A 98 3.07 -24.13 1.44
CA TYR A 98 2.33 -23.86 0.21
C TYR A 98 2.90 -24.60 -1.02
N GLY A 99 3.81 -25.57 -0.82
CA GLY A 99 4.49 -26.27 -1.92
C GLY A 99 5.36 -25.34 -2.77
N CYS A 100 5.85 -24.25 -2.18
CA CYS A 100 6.64 -23.21 -2.84
C CYS A 100 8.03 -23.10 -2.20
N ASN A 101 8.93 -22.35 -2.82
CA ASN A 101 10.24 -22.01 -2.25
C ASN A 101 10.53 -20.51 -2.39
N SER A 102 11.63 -20.06 -1.76
CA SER A 102 12.00 -18.64 -1.72
C SER A 102 12.50 -18.06 -3.06
N ALA A 103 12.86 -18.92 -4.03
CA ALA A 103 13.28 -18.54 -5.37
C ALA A 103 12.06 -18.32 -6.29
N ASP A 104 11.11 -19.26 -6.27
CA ASP A 104 9.88 -19.20 -7.08
C ASP A 104 8.80 -18.29 -6.48
N GLY A 105 8.86 -18.07 -5.17
CA GLY A 105 7.87 -17.28 -4.43
C GLY A 105 6.51 -17.97 -4.35
N LEU A 106 5.46 -17.21 -4.02
CA LEU A 106 4.10 -17.72 -3.78
C LEU A 106 3.16 -17.47 -4.97
N SER A 107 3.72 -17.06 -6.10
CA SER A 107 2.99 -16.64 -7.30
C SER A 107 2.09 -17.75 -7.84
N LYS A 108 2.62 -18.99 -7.83
CA LYS A 108 1.93 -20.19 -8.30
C LYS A 108 0.73 -20.52 -7.42
N TYR A 109 0.93 -20.61 -6.10
CA TYR A 109 -0.13 -20.87 -5.14
C TYR A 109 -1.23 -19.80 -5.19
N ASN A 110 -0.86 -18.52 -5.16
CA ASN A 110 -1.82 -17.42 -5.11
C ASN A 110 -2.51 -17.11 -6.45
N LYS A 111 -2.19 -17.78 -7.56
CA LYS A 111 -2.64 -17.35 -8.89
C LYS A 111 -4.15 -17.35 -9.02
N GLU A 112 -4.79 -18.45 -8.67
CA GLU A 112 -6.24 -18.63 -8.80
C GLU A 112 -6.99 -17.82 -7.74
N PHE A 113 -6.56 -17.90 -6.49
CA PHE A 113 -7.13 -17.16 -5.36
C PHE A 113 -7.12 -15.64 -5.59
N TYR A 114 -6.00 -15.10 -6.06
CA TYR A 114 -5.91 -13.69 -6.40
C TYR A 114 -6.79 -13.31 -7.60
N THR A 115 -6.97 -14.21 -8.57
CA THR A 115 -7.85 -13.96 -9.72
C THR A 115 -9.30 -13.86 -9.25
N SER A 116 -9.73 -14.76 -8.36
CA SER A 116 -11.04 -14.68 -7.70
C SER A 116 -11.21 -13.37 -6.93
N LEU A 117 -10.20 -12.99 -6.12
CA LEU A 117 -10.19 -11.73 -5.37
C LEU A 117 -10.36 -10.51 -6.27
N LYS A 118 -9.61 -10.47 -7.38
CA LYS A 118 -9.67 -9.38 -8.36
C LYS A 118 -11.06 -9.30 -9.01
N ASN A 119 -11.66 -10.44 -9.32
CA ASN A 119 -13.01 -10.48 -9.89
C ASN A 119 -14.04 -9.98 -8.86
N LYS A 120 -13.93 -10.40 -7.59
CA LYS A 120 -14.77 -9.89 -6.49
C LYS A 120 -14.64 -8.37 -6.38
N TYR A 121 -13.41 -7.84 -6.34
CA TYR A 121 -13.14 -6.41 -6.32
C TYR A 121 -13.76 -5.66 -7.50
N ASN A 122 -13.63 -6.18 -8.73
CA ASN A 122 -14.17 -5.54 -9.93
C ASN A 122 -15.70 -5.60 -10.02
N LEU A 123 -16.34 -6.59 -9.40
CA LEU A 123 -17.81 -6.77 -9.40
C LEU A 123 -18.50 -5.93 -8.32
N THR A 124 -17.81 -5.67 -7.21
CA THR A 124 -18.29 -4.78 -6.15
C THR A 124 -17.91 -3.33 -6.49
N ASN A 125 -18.82 -2.36 -6.30
CA ASN A 125 -18.43 -0.95 -6.40
C ASN A 125 -17.26 -0.66 -5.42
N SER A 126 -16.17 -0.10 -5.98
CA SER A 126 -14.81 0.06 -5.44
C SER A 126 -14.67 0.61 -4.01
N ILE A 127 -15.71 1.27 -3.49
CA ILE A 127 -15.65 2.14 -2.31
C ILE A 127 -15.41 1.35 -1.01
N PHE A 128 -15.74 0.06 -0.96
CA PHE A 128 -15.71 -0.73 0.28
C PHE A 128 -14.46 -1.57 0.52
N PHE A 129 -13.48 -1.57 -0.40
CA PHE A 129 -12.32 -2.45 -0.27
C PHE A 129 -10.94 -1.81 -0.53
N PRO A 130 -10.58 -0.73 0.19
CA PRO A 130 -9.21 -0.21 0.23
C PRO A 130 -8.14 -1.30 0.43
N LEU A 131 -8.37 -2.27 1.32
CA LEU A 131 -7.43 -3.36 1.55
C LEU A 131 -7.27 -4.31 0.35
N LEU A 132 -8.31 -4.55 -0.44
CA LEU A 132 -8.19 -5.37 -1.65
C LEU A 132 -7.32 -4.67 -2.70
N LEU A 133 -7.47 -3.35 -2.83
CA LEU A 133 -6.57 -2.54 -3.64
C LEU A 133 -5.14 -2.63 -3.11
N PHE A 134 -4.95 -2.54 -1.78
CA PHE A 134 -3.64 -2.66 -1.16
C PHE A 134 -2.98 -4.01 -1.47
N ILE A 135 -3.68 -5.13 -1.28
CA ILE A 135 -3.21 -6.48 -1.64
C ILE A 135 -2.88 -6.56 -3.14
N LYS A 136 -3.71 -5.95 -4.01
CA LYS A 136 -3.46 -5.88 -5.46
C LYS A 136 -2.19 -5.13 -5.80
N ILE A 137 -1.91 -4.01 -5.13
CA ILE A 137 -0.69 -3.21 -5.31
C ILE A 137 0.53 -3.99 -4.79
N LEU A 138 0.43 -4.66 -3.64
CA LEU A 138 1.51 -5.46 -3.07
C LEU A 138 1.93 -6.62 -3.97
N LYS A 139 0.99 -7.30 -4.65
CA LYS A 139 1.37 -8.38 -5.59
C LYS A 139 2.19 -7.87 -6.78
N ARG A 140 1.87 -6.68 -7.30
CA ARG A 140 2.56 -6.10 -8.46
C ARG A 140 4.02 -5.73 -8.15
N SER A 141 4.41 -5.64 -6.88
CA SER A 141 5.71 -5.16 -6.44
C SER A 141 6.78 -6.25 -6.22
N ASN A 142 6.47 -7.54 -6.39
CA ASN A 142 7.37 -8.68 -6.10
C ASN A 142 8.01 -8.65 -4.69
N GLN A 143 7.45 -7.89 -3.73
CA GLN A 143 7.96 -7.92 -2.36
C GLN A 143 7.50 -9.20 -1.67
N LYS A 144 8.48 -10.00 -1.23
CA LYS A 144 8.30 -10.98 -0.15
C LYS A 144 7.65 -10.25 1.01
N VAL A 145 6.47 -10.69 1.45
CA VAL A 145 5.73 -10.08 2.56
C VAL A 145 6.63 -10.14 3.80
N PHE A 146 7.30 -9.03 4.08
CA PHE A 146 8.00 -8.73 5.33
C PHE A 146 7.49 -7.36 5.77
N ILE A 147 6.35 -7.37 6.46
CA ILE A 147 5.96 -6.25 7.29
C ILE A 147 6.81 -6.36 8.56
N LYS A 148 8.03 -5.81 8.52
CA LYS A 148 8.79 -5.49 9.74
C LYS A 148 8.31 -4.12 10.18
N ILE A 149 7.47 -4.06 11.20
CA ILE A 149 7.14 -2.83 11.92
C ILE A 149 7.98 -2.87 13.20
N TYR A 150 8.86 -1.87 13.36
CA TYR A 150 9.33 -1.42 14.66
C TYR A 150 8.34 -0.37 15.17
#